data_AF-A0AAN0J642-F1
#
_entry.id   AF-A0AAN0J642-F1
#
_cell.length_a   1.000
_cell.length_b   1.000
_cell.length_c   1.000
_cell.angle_alpha   90.00
_cell.angle_beta   90.00
_cell.angle_gamma   90.00
#
_symmetry.space_group_name_H-M   'P 1'
#
loop_
_entity.id
_entity.type
_entity.pdbx_description
1 polymer ?
#
loop_
_entity_poly.entity_id
_entity_poly.type
_entity_poly.pdbx_seq_one_letter_code
_entity_poly.pdbx_strand_id
1 'polypeptide(L)'
;MNVCSLLLDQWISPVVTGDRPPPTEQFTLTPVTNNTAVMFGGYTDNGCSNKLYMISFTKTSVDILEVHNPGESVQWPKERYGHSSVLITTSSGPHLLVVGGSTVYDAWLLDINKRKWKELIYLPVNVTYRYYHSLLVWSVTPTTNWIIEFGGSDYTTYSDTAVLELRYTSDNDWSTSVIPLDQYQDQLRRRILSDWENLRTEKQLQIFQDCLQLQRERVFYQEQLQKEIKEKEQIQQDRDKEQQQLLQKKAILTQQLDDATTLLEQAEKDKSCVKLEDYEKLKVKVAEILEEKTLVEGKKQIITEDYEKLKLKVAELLEEKEEQCLKEKQIIIDNVQNLKTEISEKDKVIAKLTSQVEEQSQNEEQIITG
;
A
#
# COMPACT_ATOMS: atom_id res chain seq x y z
N MET A 1 12.41 40.38 -1.66
CA MET A 1 12.55 39.12 -0.92
C MET A 1 14.04 38.81 -0.86
N ASN A 2 14.57 38.51 0.32
CA ASN A 2 15.95 38.03 0.47
C ASN A 2 15.87 36.60 1.01
N VAL A 3 16.74 35.72 0.52
CA VAL A 3 16.83 34.32 0.93
C VAL A 3 18.23 34.10 1.49
N CYS A 4 18.33 33.54 2.70
CA CYS A 4 19.61 33.17 3.28
C CYS A 4 19.94 31.72 2.89
N SER A 5 21.07 31.51 2.22
CA SER A 5 21.58 30.18 1.91
C SER A 5 22.46 29.70 3.06
N LEU A 6 22.01 28.69 3.81
CA LEU A 6 22.79 28.12 4.92
C LEU A 6 24.10 27.44 4.46
N LEU A 7 24.14 26.92 3.24
CA LEU A 7 25.35 26.30 2.68
C LEU A 7 26.41 27.34 2.28
N LEU A 8 25.99 28.56 1.94
CA LEU A 8 26.89 29.63 1.52
C LEU A 8 27.11 30.69 2.61
N ASP A 9 26.36 30.61 3.71
CA ASP A 9 26.29 31.60 4.79
C ASP A 9 26.13 33.04 4.27
N GLN A 10 25.27 33.20 3.25
CA GLN A 10 25.10 34.47 2.52
C GLN A 10 23.64 34.75 2.20
N TRP A 11 23.30 36.05 2.24
CA TRP A 11 22.04 36.58 1.74
C TRP A 11 22.08 36.68 0.22
N ILE A 12 21.08 36.10 -0.42
CA ILE A 12 20.88 36.13 -1.86
C ILE A 12 19.58 36.89 -2.13
N SER A 13 19.60 37.77 -3.14
CA SER A 13 18.39 38.35 -3.71
C SER A 13 18.03 37.56 -4.96
N PRO A 14 17.17 36.53 -4.87
CA PRO A 14 16.78 35.73 -6.03
C PRO A 14 15.96 36.56 -7.01
N VAL A 15 15.92 36.11 -8.25
CA VAL A 15 15.00 36.67 -9.25
C VAL A 15 13.58 36.28 -8.86
N VAL A 16 12.72 37.26 -8.56
CA VAL A 16 11.31 37.02 -8.20
C VAL A 16 10.44 37.17 -9.44
N THR A 17 9.63 36.15 -9.75
CA THR A 17 8.67 36.09 -10.86
C THR A 17 7.24 35.89 -10.36
N GLY A 18 6.26 36.13 -11.23
CA GLY A 18 4.84 35.92 -10.95
C GLY A 18 4.18 37.07 -10.16
N ASP A 19 3.15 36.71 -9.39
CA ASP A 19 2.23 37.61 -8.70
C ASP A 19 2.82 38.14 -7.39
N ARG A 20 3.77 39.07 -7.50
CA ARG A 20 4.47 39.62 -6.33
C ARG A 20 3.47 40.33 -5.38
N PRO A 21 3.42 39.96 -4.08
CA PRO A 21 2.56 40.64 -3.12
C PRO A 21 2.99 42.09 -2.94
N PRO A 22 2.05 43.01 -2.63
CA PRO A 22 2.39 44.36 -2.18
C PRO A 22 3.24 44.30 -0.89
N PRO A 23 3.91 45.40 -0.51
CA PRO A 23 4.52 45.50 0.82
C PRO A 23 3.52 45.09 1.90
N THR A 24 3.88 44.06 2.66
CA THR A 24 3.01 43.44 3.67
C THR A 24 3.83 43.03 4.88
N GLU A 25 3.21 43.09 6.06
CA GLU A 25 3.79 42.67 7.33
C GLU A 25 2.84 41.75 8.09
N GLN A 26 3.36 41.03 9.10
CA GLN A 26 2.56 40.19 10.00
C GLN A 26 1.67 39.14 9.29
N PHE A 27 2.12 38.68 8.13
CA PHE A 27 1.60 37.52 7.40
C PHE A 27 2.19 36.23 7.96
N THR A 28 1.59 35.10 7.61
CA THR A 28 2.22 33.78 7.83
C THR A 28 2.90 33.28 6.56
N LEU A 29 4.04 32.62 6.73
CA LEU A 29 4.77 31.94 5.65
C LEU A 29 5.14 30.54 6.13
N THR A 30 4.44 29.54 5.63
CA THR A 30 4.58 28.15 6.08
C THR A 30 5.22 27.29 4.98
N PRO A 31 6.36 26.62 5.24
CA PRO A 31 6.93 25.68 4.27
C PRO A 31 5.99 24.48 4.08
N VAL A 32 5.81 24.04 2.85
CA VAL A 32 5.00 22.85 2.49
C VAL A 32 5.89 21.70 2.05
N THR A 33 6.93 21.99 1.27
CA THR A 33 7.98 21.06 0.87
C THR A 33 9.34 21.76 0.96
N ASN A 34 10.42 21.06 0.62
CA ASN A 34 11.77 21.65 0.56
C ASN A 34 11.87 22.87 -0.37
N ASN A 35 10.98 22.97 -1.35
CA ASN A 35 11.04 23.97 -2.41
C ASN A 35 9.74 24.75 -2.55
N THR A 36 8.78 24.61 -1.63
CA THR A 36 7.51 25.33 -1.71
C THR A 36 7.06 25.83 -0.35
N ALA A 37 6.39 26.98 -0.34
CA ALA A 37 5.78 27.55 0.85
C ALA A 37 4.43 28.19 0.50
N VAL A 38 3.61 28.37 1.52
CA VAL A 38 2.33 29.08 1.43
C VAL A 38 2.43 30.34 2.26
N MET A 39 2.07 31.47 1.67
CA MET A 39 1.93 32.74 2.36
C MET A 39 0.46 33.12 2.47
N PHE A 40 0.01 33.52 3.64
CA PHE A 40 -1.39 33.90 3.87
C PHE A 40 -1.52 35.18 4.71
N GLY A 41 -2.48 36.03 4.29
CA GLY A 41 -2.89 37.23 5.01
C GLY A 41 -1.80 38.30 5.15
N GLY A 42 -1.84 39.02 6.28
CA GLY A 42 -0.94 40.13 6.59
C GLY A 42 -1.62 41.50 6.53
N TYR A 43 -0.83 42.54 6.78
CA TYR A 43 -1.27 43.93 6.77
C TYR A 43 -0.54 44.70 5.68
N THR A 44 -1.32 45.35 4.80
CA THR A 44 -0.86 46.14 3.65
C THR A 44 -1.23 47.60 3.83
N ASP A 45 -0.81 48.46 2.91
CA ASP A 45 -1.26 49.86 2.81
C ASP A 45 -2.78 50.00 2.65
N ASN A 46 -3.45 49.00 2.08
CA ASN A 46 -4.90 48.92 1.93
C ASN A 46 -5.60 48.25 3.12
N GLY A 47 -4.88 47.92 4.20
CA GLY A 47 -5.40 47.27 5.40
C GLY A 47 -5.11 45.77 5.45
N CYS A 48 -5.92 45.05 6.23
CA CYS A 48 -5.81 43.60 6.42
C CYS A 48 -6.00 42.86 5.09
N SER A 49 -5.25 41.79 4.87
CA SER A 49 -5.35 40.94 3.68
C SER A 49 -5.85 39.54 4.03
N ASN A 50 -6.57 38.90 3.10
CA ASN A 50 -6.84 37.45 3.08
C ASN A 50 -6.31 36.79 1.81
N LYS A 51 -5.33 37.42 1.14
CA LYS A 51 -4.73 36.86 -0.06
C LYS A 51 -3.88 35.63 0.28
N LEU A 52 -3.95 34.65 -0.61
CA LEU A 52 -3.23 33.39 -0.51
C LEU A 52 -2.20 33.31 -1.65
N TYR A 53 -0.94 33.12 -1.32
CA TYR A 53 0.12 32.96 -2.31
C TYR A 53 0.80 31.59 -2.17
N MET A 54 0.95 30.91 -3.30
CA MET A 54 1.74 29.69 -3.42
C MET A 54 3.11 30.07 -3.95
N ILE A 55 4.16 29.75 -3.19
CA ILE A 55 5.53 30.18 -3.48
C ILE A 55 6.36 28.95 -3.80
N SER A 56 7.10 28.99 -4.91
CA SER A 56 8.03 27.95 -5.33
C SER A 56 9.46 28.50 -5.42
N PHE A 57 10.41 27.76 -4.88
CA PHE A 57 11.82 28.13 -4.79
C PHE A 57 12.67 27.25 -5.70
N THR A 58 13.50 27.90 -6.51
CA THR A 58 14.63 27.27 -7.18
C THR A 58 15.94 27.78 -6.59
N LYS A 59 17.08 27.31 -7.08
CA LYS A 59 18.40 27.79 -6.62
C LYS A 59 18.60 29.29 -6.85
N THR A 60 17.96 29.87 -7.86
CA THR A 60 18.23 31.25 -8.32
C THR A 60 16.99 32.11 -8.47
N SER A 61 15.80 31.53 -8.37
CA SER A 61 14.54 32.23 -8.55
C SER A 61 13.49 31.83 -7.52
N VAL A 62 12.53 32.73 -7.33
CA VAL A 62 11.31 32.49 -6.57
C VAL A 62 10.13 32.82 -7.47
N ASP A 63 9.24 31.86 -7.67
CA ASP A 63 8.00 32.05 -8.41
C ASP A 63 6.83 32.13 -7.42
N ILE A 64 5.98 33.14 -7.60
CA ILE A 64 4.86 33.42 -6.70
C ILE A 64 3.57 33.38 -7.52
N LEU A 65 2.58 32.62 -7.04
CA LEU A 65 1.26 32.53 -7.64
C LEU A 65 0.20 32.99 -6.65
N GLU A 66 -0.58 34.02 -6.99
CA GLU A 66 -1.74 34.45 -6.20
C GLU A 66 -2.93 33.53 -6.49
N VAL A 67 -3.40 32.85 -5.46
CA VAL A 67 -4.63 32.05 -5.52
C VAL A 67 -5.80 32.98 -5.24
N HIS A 68 -6.56 33.26 -6.30
CA HIS A 68 -7.70 34.17 -6.24
C HIS A 68 -8.86 33.55 -5.46
N ASN A 69 -9.50 34.34 -4.60
CA ASN A 69 -10.74 33.96 -3.95
C ASN A 69 -11.84 33.81 -5.03
N PRO A 70 -12.45 32.62 -5.20
CA PRO A 70 -13.44 32.37 -6.26
C PRO A 70 -14.81 33.05 -6.03
N GLY A 71 -15.01 33.79 -4.93
CA GLY A 71 -16.19 34.63 -4.69
C GLY A 71 -17.19 34.07 -3.65
N GLU A 72 -18.36 34.72 -3.54
CA GLU A 72 -19.31 34.58 -2.41
C GLU A 72 -19.82 33.15 -2.11
N SER A 73 -19.72 32.22 -3.06
CA SER A 73 -20.23 30.84 -2.87
C SER A 73 -19.20 29.86 -2.32
N VAL A 74 -17.96 30.28 -2.08
CA VAL A 74 -16.88 29.42 -1.59
C VAL A 74 -16.39 29.92 -0.24
N GLN A 75 -16.25 28.99 0.69
CA GLN A 75 -15.64 29.25 1.99
C GLN A 75 -14.23 29.84 1.81
N TRP A 76 -13.99 31.03 2.38
CA TRP A 76 -12.69 31.71 2.34
C TRP A 76 -12.50 32.51 3.64
N PRO A 77 -11.31 32.48 4.28
CA PRO A 77 -11.11 33.19 5.53
C PRO A 77 -11.18 34.70 5.35
N LYS A 78 -11.70 35.40 6.36
CA LYS A 78 -11.67 36.86 6.41
C LYS A 78 -10.25 37.42 6.50
N GLU A 79 -10.10 38.67 6.09
CA GLU A 79 -8.87 39.46 6.15
C GLU A 79 -8.31 39.50 7.57
N ARG A 80 -7.00 39.25 7.72
CA ARG A 80 -6.34 39.11 9.03
C ARG A 80 -4.83 39.34 8.97
N TYR A 81 -4.27 39.77 10.10
CA TYR A 81 -2.83 39.83 10.35
C TYR A 81 -2.53 39.35 11.78
N GLY A 82 -1.27 39.06 12.08
CA GLY A 82 -0.85 38.58 13.40
C GLY A 82 -1.49 37.24 13.78
N HIS A 83 -1.99 36.50 12.81
CA HIS A 83 -2.46 35.14 12.97
C HIS A 83 -1.26 34.19 12.95
N SER A 84 -1.46 32.97 13.43
CA SER A 84 -0.46 31.92 13.29
C SER A 84 -0.97 30.79 12.41
N SER A 85 -0.03 30.06 11.83
CA SER A 85 -0.33 28.92 10.98
C SER A 85 0.67 27.79 11.15
N VAL A 86 0.20 26.56 10.96
CA VAL A 86 1.04 25.36 11.00
C VAL A 86 0.67 24.41 9.87
N LEU A 87 1.69 23.68 9.37
CA LEU A 87 1.49 22.63 8.38
C LEU A 87 1.10 21.32 9.08
N ILE A 88 0.02 20.69 8.63
CA ILE A 88 -0.44 19.40 9.11
C ILE A 88 -0.41 18.43 7.93
N THR A 89 0.29 17.32 8.07
CA THR A 89 0.37 16.30 7.02
C THR A 89 -0.53 15.13 7.38
N THR A 90 -1.41 14.74 6.47
CA THR A 90 -2.28 13.56 6.60
C THR A 90 -2.13 12.64 5.40
N SER A 91 -2.82 11.50 5.42
CA SER A 91 -2.90 10.59 4.27
C SER A 91 -3.48 11.23 3.00
N SER A 92 -4.28 12.28 3.12
CA SER A 92 -4.83 13.03 1.96
C SER A 92 -3.94 14.17 1.48
N GLY A 93 -2.85 14.46 2.20
CA GLY A 93 -1.84 15.44 1.82
C GLY A 93 -1.63 16.56 2.84
N PRO A 94 -0.88 17.61 2.46
CA PRO A 94 -0.57 18.74 3.32
C PRO A 94 -1.78 19.67 3.47
N HIS A 95 -2.07 20.04 4.72
CA HIS A 95 -3.09 20.99 5.09
C HIS A 95 -2.45 22.15 5.87
N LEU A 96 -2.86 23.38 5.58
CA LEU A 96 -2.45 24.55 6.37
C LEU A 96 -3.56 24.87 7.37
N LEU A 97 -3.26 24.80 8.67
CA LEU A 97 -4.13 25.32 9.71
C LEU A 97 -3.79 26.80 9.94
N VAL A 98 -4.79 27.67 9.94
CA VAL A 98 -4.70 29.09 10.27
C VAL A 98 -5.62 29.37 11.44
N VAL A 99 -5.11 29.96 12.51
CA VAL A 99 -5.90 30.25 13.73
C VAL A 99 -5.81 31.73 14.08
N GLY A 100 -6.97 32.31 14.39
CA GLY A 100 -7.10 33.66 14.91
C GLY A 100 -6.53 34.74 13.99
N GLY A 101 -6.03 35.79 14.61
CA GLY A 101 -5.62 37.05 13.97
C GLY A 101 -6.43 38.23 14.47
N SER A 102 -5.94 39.44 14.20
CA SER A 102 -6.61 40.66 14.63
C SER A 102 -8.02 40.75 14.01
N THR A 103 -9.03 41.09 14.81
CA THR A 103 -10.44 41.27 14.42
C THR A 103 -11.21 40.02 13.99
N VAL A 104 -10.64 38.82 14.17
CA VAL A 104 -11.27 37.53 13.81
C VAL A 104 -11.16 36.52 14.95
N TYR A 105 -12.08 35.56 15.01
CA TYR A 105 -12.17 34.52 16.06
C TYR A 105 -12.53 33.14 15.50
N ASP A 106 -11.91 32.79 14.38
CA ASP A 106 -12.14 31.55 13.65
C ASP A 106 -10.83 30.76 13.46
N ALA A 107 -10.96 29.53 12.97
CA ALA A 107 -9.84 28.74 12.49
C ALA A 107 -10.19 28.05 11.18
N TRP A 108 -9.20 27.91 10.33
CA TRP A 108 -9.39 27.50 8.95
C TRP A 108 -8.35 26.44 8.56
N LEU A 109 -8.79 25.40 7.87
CA LEU A 109 -7.93 24.41 7.22
C LEU A 109 -7.96 24.61 5.71
N LEU A 110 -6.81 24.82 5.11
CA LEU A 110 -6.63 24.79 3.67
C LEU A 110 -6.10 23.41 3.26
N ASP A 111 -6.86 22.67 2.46
CA ASP A 111 -6.29 21.59 1.66
C ASP A 111 -5.44 22.24 0.56
N ILE A 112 -4.12 22.16 0.69
CA ILE A 112 -3.18 22.87 -0.20
C ILE A 112 -3.26 22.32 -1.62
N ASN A 113 -3.44 21.00 -1.77
CA ASN A 113 -3.53 20.35 -3.07
C ASN A 113 -4.80 20.77 -3.81
N LYS A 114 -5.93 20.79 -3.11
CA LYS A 114 -7.23 21.16 -3.70
C LYS A 114 -7.48 22.66 -3.72
N ARG A 115 -6.68 23.46 -3.00
CA ARG A 115 -6.85 24.90 -2.78
C ARG A 115 -8.25 25.23 -2.23
N LYS A 116 -8.73 24.39 -1.31
CA LYS A 116 -10.05 24.53 -0.69
C LYS A 116 -9.92 24.78 0.80
N TRP A 117 -10.57 25.84 1.26
CA TRP A 117 -10.69 26.14 2.66
C TRP A 117 -11.89 25.43 3.28
N LYS A 118 -11.72 25.05 4.54
CA LYS A 118 -12.76 24.55 5.43
C LYS A 118 -12.64 25.25 6.77
N GLU A 119 -13.73 25.83 7.24
CA GLU A 119 -13.78 26.39 8.59
C GLU A 119 -13.85 25.27 9.63
N LEU A 120 -13.06 25.39 10.70
CA LEU A 120 -13.16 24.53 11.88
C LEU A 120 -14.12 25.16 12.87
N ILE A 121 -15.28 24.52 13.05
CA ILE A 121 -16.35 24.97 13.95
C ILE A 121 -16.19 24.39 15.35
N TYR A 122 -16.80 25.05 16.35
CA TYR A 122 -16.83 24.64 17.76
C TYR A 122 -15.47 24.66 18.48
N LEU A 123 -14.55 25.53 18.06
CA LEU A 123 -13.34 25.80 18.81
C LEU A 123 -13.59 26.79 19.97
N PRO A 124 -12.86 26.66 21.09
CA PRO A 124 -12.94 27.60 22.19
C PRO A 124 -12.56 29.02 21.76
N VAL A 125 -13.33 30.01 22.20
CA VAL A 125 -13.06 31.44 21.90
C VAL A 125 -11.69 31.87 22.45
N ASN A 126 -11.27 31.34 23.59
CA ASN A 126 -9.95 31.64 24.14
C ASN A 126 -8.81 31.11 23.26
N VAL A 127 -9.04 30.24 22.29
CA VAL A 127 -8.04 29.82 21.30
C VAL A 127 -8.18 30.65 20.02
N THR A 128 -9.40 30.79 19.51
CA THR A 128 -9.57 31.43 18.20
C THR A 128 -9.50 32.96 18.25
N TYR A 129 -9.86 33.60 19.36
CA TYR A 129 -9.84 35.06 19.51
C TYR A 129 -8.49 35.53 20.08
N ARG A 130 -7.40 35.22 19.37
CA ARG A 130 -6.04 35.65 19.71
C ARG A 130 -5.29 36.11 18.47
N TYR A 131 -4.39 37.07 18.66
CA TYR A 131 -3.38 37.46 17.68
C TYR A 131 -2.00 37.58 18.35
N TYR A 132 -0.92 37.58 17.57
CA TYR A 132 0.47 37.51 18.03
C TYR A 132 0.78 36.31 18.95
N HIS A 133 0.00 35.22 18.82
CA HIS A 133 0.25 33.95 19.49
C HIS A 133 1.18 33.08 18.64
N SER A 134 1.81 32.08 19.25
CA SER A 134 2.60 31.06 18.54
C SER A 134 1.83 29.75 18.44
N LEU A 135 1.97 29.04 17.32
CA LEU A 135 1.42 27.70 17.15
C LEU A 135 2.53 26.69 16.87
N LEU A 136 2.39 25.51 17.44
CA LEU A 136 3.22 24.34 17.16
C LEU A 136 2.32 23.13 16.92
N VAL A 137 2.70 22.27 15.99
CA VAL A 137 2.03 20.99 15.74
C VAL A 137 2.89 19.85 16.28
N TRP A 138 2.27 18.94 17.03
CA TRP A 138 2.85 17.69 17.47
C TRP A 138 2.01 16.52 16.98
N SER A 139 2.57 15.70 16.10
CA SER A 139 1.92 14.47 15.65
C SER A 139 1.97 13.42 16.77
N VAL A 140 0.81 13.10 17.32
CA VAL A 140 0.64 12.10 18.39
C VAL A 140 0.46 10.70 17.79
N THR A 141 -0.35 10.61 16.74
CA THR A 141 -0.55 9.40 15.93
C THR A 141 -0.66 9.81 14.45
N PRO A 142 -0.63 8.88 13.48
CA PRO A 142 -0.80 9.21 12.06
C PRO A 142 -2.09 9.98 11.74
N THR A 143 -3.13 9.83 12.56
CA THR A 143 -4.44 10.47 12.38
C THR A 143 -4.73 11.56 13.42
N THR A 144 -3.89 11.71 14.46
CA THR A 144 -4.10 12.63 15.58
C THR A 144 -2.93 13.59 15.74
N ASN A 145 -3.22 14.89 15.63
CA ASN A 145 -2.24 15.97 15.82
C ASN A 145 -2.69 16.86 16.98
N TRP A 146 -1.74 17.26 17.82
CA TRP A 146 -1.96 18.26 18.84
C TRP A 146 -1.38 19.60 18.38
N ILE A 147 -2.20 20.63 18.46
CA ILE A 147 -1.85 22.02 18.17
C ILE A 147 -1.66 22.70 19.51
N ILE A 148 -0.42 23.07 19.79
CA ILE A 148 -0.02 23.76 21.00
C ILE A 148 0.04 25.24 20.67
N GLU A 149 -0.85 26.01 21.28
CA GLU A 149 -0.91 27.46 21.17
C GLU A 149 -0.33 28.09 22.43
N PHE A 150 0.54 29.08 22.27
CA PHE A 150 1.16 29.79 23.39
C PHE A 150 1.06 31.31 23.23
N GLY A 151 0.66 31.96 24.33
CA GLY A 151 0.64 33.40 24.47
C GLY A 151 -0.39 34.09 23.56
N GLY A 152 -0.02 35.27 23.05
CA GLY A 152 -0.87 36.11 22.20
C GLY A 152 -1.55 37.26 22.94
N SER A 153 -2.48 37.91 22.27
CA SER A 153 -3.28 38.99 22.82
C SER A 153 -4.66 39.07 22.17
N ASP A 154 -5.62 39.61 22.93
CA ASP A 154 -6.96 40.00 22.48
C ASP A 154 -7.31 41.41 22.97
N TYR A 155 -6.34 42.32 23.07
CA TYR A 155 -6.30 43.56 23.89
C TYR A 155 -5.77 43.36 25.31
N THR A 156 -5.81 42.13 25.85
CA THR A 156 -5.03 41.73 27.02
C THR A 156 -3.95 40.74 26.60
N THR A 157 -2.84 40.66 27.33
CA THR A 157 -1.75 39.72 27.00
C THR A 157 -1.99 38.37 27.64
N TYR A 158 -1.90 37.31 26.84
CA TYR A 158 -1.96 35.94 27.28
C TYR A 158 -0.54 35.40 27.55
N SER A 159 -0.41 34.64 28.62
CA SER A 159 0.80 33.87 28.96
C SER A 159 0.50 32.39 29.19
N ASP A 160 -0.72 31.96 28.88
CA ASP A 160 -1.17 30.59 29.00
C ASP A 160 -0.83 29.76 27.75
N THR A 161 -0.96 28.45 27.91
CA THR A 161 -0.84 27.47 26.82
C THR A 161 -2.20 26.81 26.63
N ALA A 162 -2.63 26.70 25.38
CA ALA A 162 -3.80 25.91 25.02
C ALA A 162 -3.35 24.74 24.13
N VAL A 163 -3.99 23.58 24.29
CA VAL A 163 -3.72 22.41 23.45
C VAL A 163 -5.02 21.98 22.80
N LEU A 164 -5.05 22.04 21.47
CA LEU A 164 -6.13 21.52 20.67
C LEU A 164 -5.72 20.18 20.06
N GLU A 165 -6.53 19.16 20.23
CA GLU A 165 -6.44 17.95 19.46
C GLU A 165 -7.23 18.10 18.16
N LEU A 166 -6.56 17.83 17.05
CA LEU A 166 -7.12 17.78 15.71
C LEU A 166 -6.95 16.35 15.17
N ARG A 167 -8.06 15.67 14.90
CA ARG A 167 -8.06 14.29 14.37
C ARG A 167 -8.66 14.23 12.98
N TYR A 168 -7.95 13.54 12.10
CA TYR A 168 -8.45 13.18 10.77
C TYR A 168 -9.30 11.91 10.88
N THR A 169 -10.56 11.99 10.49
CA THR A 169 -11.54 10.91 10.62
C THR A 169 -11.61 10.06 9.35
N SER A 170 -12.15 8.84 9.47
CA SER A 170 -12.35 7.91 8.34
C SER A 170 -13.26 8.48 7.24
N ASP A 171 -14.13 9.43 7.59
CA ASP A 171 -15.06 10.08 6.65
C ASP A 171 -14.38 11.19 5.84
N ASN A 172 -13.05 11.25 5.86
CA ASN A 172 -12.23 12.32 5.29
C ASN A 172 -12.56 13.70 5.88
N ASP A 173 -12.94 13.71 7.16
CA ASP A 173 -13.27 14.93 7.90
C ASP A 173 -12.32 15.15 9.08
N TRP A 174 -12.53 16.24 9.82
CA TRP A 174 -11.73 16.74 10.91
C TRP A 174 -12.60 16.87 12.15
N SER A 175 -12.10 16.33 13.27
CA SER A 175 -12.68 16.57 14.59
C SER A 175 -11.70 17.33 15.46
N THR A 176 -12.21 18.27 16.24
CA THR A 176 -11.44 19.11 17.15
C THR A 176 -11.88 18.90 18.59
N SER A 177 -10.95 18.86 19.53
CA SER A 177 -11.24 18.87 20.97
C SER A 177 -10.14 19.58 21.74
N VAL A 178 -10.44 20.07 22.94
CA VAL A 178 -9.44 20.67 23.83
C VAL A 178 -8.81 19.58 24.68
N ILE A 179 -7.49 19.64 24.86
CA ILE A 179 -6.75 18.80 25.80
C ILE A 179 -6.43 19.66 27.04
N PRO A 180 -7.08 19.38 28.19
CA PRO A 180 -6.72 20.04 29.44
C PRO A 180 -5.26 19.78 29.81
N LEU A 181 -4.53 20.82 30.21
CA LEU A 181 -3.10 20.72 30.54
C LEU A 181 -2.81 19.86 31.77
N ASP A 182 -3.79 19.63 32.65
CA ASP A 182 -3.69 18.70 33.77
C ASP A 182 -3.92 17.24 33.35
N GLN A 183 -4.45 17.01 32.14
CA GLN A 183 -4.85 15.69 31.64
C GLN A 183 -4.09 15.24 30.39
N TYR A 184 -3.14 16.04 29.88
CA TYR A 184 -2.47 15.72 28.61
C TYR A 184 -1.75 14.37 28.67
N GLN A 185 -1.11 14.01 29.78
CA GLN A 185 -0.38 12.73 29.87
C GLN A 185 -1.32 11.53 29.73
N ASP A 186 -2.50 11.60 30.34
CA ASP A 186 -3.49 10.53 30.25
C ASP A 186 -4.14 10.47 28.87
N GLN A 187 -4.42 11.62 28.26
CA GLN A 187 -4.92 11.68 26.88
C GLN A 187 -3.88 11.11 25.90
N LEU A 188 -2.60 11.45 26.07
CA LEU A 188 -1.51 10.91 25.27
C LEU A 188 -1.46 9.39 25.36
N ARG A 189 -1.47 8.83 26.58
CA ARG A 189 -1.49 7.38 26.83
C ARG A 189 -2.70 6.72 26.17
N ARG A 190 -3.90 7.29 26.31
CA ARG A 190 -5.13 6.77 25.69
C ARG A 190 -5.05 6.77 24.17
N ARG A 191 -4.51 7.82 23.55
CA ARG A 191 -4.37 7.91 22.08
C ARG A 191 -3.37 6.89 21.54
N ILE A 192 -2.21 6.76 22.17
CA ILE A 192 -1.20 5.77 21.79
C ILE A 192 -1.76 4.34 21.90
N LEU A 193 -2.45 4.02 23.01
CA LEU A 193 -3.07 2.71 23.20
C LEU A 193 -4.18 2.43 22.16
N SER A 194 -5.06 3.40 21.91
CA SER A 194 -6.13 3.27 20.92
C SER A 194 -5.59 3.07 19.50
N ASP A 195 -4.54 3.79 19.12
CA ASP A 195 -3.91 3.65 17.81
C ASP A 195 -3.26 2.27 17.66
N TRP A 196 -2.65 1.75 18.73
CA TRP A 196 -2.09 0.40 18.75
C TRP A 196 -3.16 -0.70 18.63
N GLU A 197 -4.31 -0.53 19.29
CA GLU A 197 -5.47 -1.42 19.14
C GLU A 197 -6.07 -1.38 17.73
N ASN A 198 -6.16 -0.19 17.14
CA ASN A 198 -6.62 -0.01 15.77
C ASN A 198 -5.66 -0.69 14.78
N LEU A 199 -4.35 -0.52 14.95
CA LEU A 199 -3.34 -1.16 14.10
C LEU A 199 -3.40 -2.69 14.17
N ARG A 200 -3.67 -3.25 15.36
CA ARG A 200 -3.93 -4.69 15.52
C ARG A 200 -5.17 -5.12 14.72
N THR A 201 -6.23 -4.34 14.79
CA THR A 201 -7.51 -4.64 14.11
C THR A 201 -7.38 -4.54 12.58
N GLU A 202 -6.69 -3.52 12.07
CA GLU A 202 -6.40 -3.38 10.63
C GLU A 202 -5.60 -4.57 10.09
N LYS A 203 -4.56 -5.02 10.82
CA LYS A 203 -3.82 -6.23 10.45
C LYS A 203 -4.71 -7.48 10.41
N GLN A 204 -5.63 -7.63 11.36
CA GLN A 204 -6.60 -8.72 11.34
C GLN A 204 -7.56 -8.64 10.15
N LEU A 205 -8.01 -7.43 9.80
CA LEU A 205 -8.87 -7.19 8.65
C LEU A 205 -8.16 -7.53 7.34
N GLN A 206 -6.89 -7.14 7.20
CA GLN A 206 -6.06 -7.47 6.03
C GLN A 206 -5.90 -9.00 5.88
N ILE A 207 -5.56 -9.69 6.97
CA ILE A 207 -5.46 -11.16 6.97
C ILE A 207 -6.79 -11.79 6.54
N PHE A 208 -7.91 -11.26 7.01
CA PHE A 208 -9.24 -11.76 6.64
C PHE A 208 -9.53 -11.56 5.14
N GLN A 209 -9.17 -10.40 4.58
CA GLN A 209 -9.32 -10.12 3.14
C GLN A 209 -8.43 -11.04 2.29
N ASP A 210 -7.16 -11.22 2.69
CA ASP A 210 -6.22 -12.11 2.01
C ASP A 210 -6.72 -13.57 2.02
N CYS A 211 -7.28 -14.01 3.15
CA CYS A 211 -7.85 -15.35 3.30
C CYS A 211 -9.07 -15.56 2.38
N LEU A 212 -9.93 -14.53 2.26
CA LEU A 212 -11.07 -14.51 1.35
C LEU A 212 -10.62 -14.59 -0.12
N GLN A 213 -9.54 -13.89 -0.48
CA GLN A 213 -8.96 -13.91 -1.82
C GLN A 213 -8.37 -15.30 -2.14
N LEU A 214 -7.58 -15.87 -1.23
CA LEU A 214 -7.02 -17.22 -1.36
C LEU A 214 -8.13 -18.28 -1.49
N GLN A 215 -9.25 -18.10 -0.79
CA GLN A 215 -10.38 -19.03 -0.89
C GLN A 215 -11.03 -18.97 -2.29
N ARG A 216 -11.14 -17.80 -2.91
CA ARG A 216 -11.63 -17.65 -4.28
C ARG A 216 -10.69 -18.30 -5.29
N GLU A 217 -9.39 -18.07 -5.14
CA GLU A 217 -8.36 -18.68 -5.99
C GLU A 217 -8.36 -20.20 -5.87
N ARG A 218 -8.50 -20.74 -4.65
CA ARG A 218 -8.61 -22.19 -4.43
C ARG A 218 -9.81 -22.79 -5.17
N VAL A 219 -10.98 -22.15 -5.10
CA VAL A 219 -12.18 -22.61 -5.82
C VAL A 219 -11.94 -22.60 -7.32
N PHE A 220 -11.33 -21.54 -7.85
CA PHE A 220 -10.99 -21.43 -9.27
C PHE A 220 -10.06 -22.57 -9.74
N TYR A 221 -8.96 -22.84 -9.01
CA TYR A 221 -8.05 -23.94 -9.34
C TYR A 221 -8.71 -25.31 -9.20
N GLN A 222 -9.62 -25.47 -8.24
CA GLN A 222 -10.34 -26.72 -8.05
C GLN A 222 -11.33 -26.99 -9.20
N GLU A 223 -12.00 -25.96 -9.72
CA GLU A 223 -12.84 -26.06 -10.92
C GLU A 223 -12.03 -26.39 -12.17
N GLN A 224 -10.87 -25.75 -12.35
CA GLN A 224 -9.93 -26.05 -13.44
C GLN A 224 -9.49 -27.53 -13.40
N LEU A 225 -9.06 -28.01 -12.23
CA LEU A 225 -8.63 -29.39 -12.05
C LEU A 225 -9.76 -30.39 -12.33
N GLN A 226 -10.99 -30.11 -11.88
CA GLN A 226 -12.15 -30.95 -12.19
C GLN A 226 -12.43 -31.03 -13.69
N LYS A 227 -12.25 -29.92 -14.41
CA LYS A 227 -12.41 -29.88 -15.86
C LYS A 227 -11.35 -30.73 -16.56
N GLU A 228 -10.08 -30.60 -16.17
CA GLU A 228 -9.00 -31.43 -16.71
C GLU A 228 -9.18 -32.92 -16.43
N ILE A 229 -9.63 -33.29 -15.22
CA ILE A 229 -9.93 -34.67 -14.86
C ILE A 229 -11.01 -35.23 -15.80
N LYS A 230 -12.13 -34.52 -15.96
CA LYS A 230 -13.22 -34.93 -16.87
C LYS A 230 -12.74 -35.09 -18.31
N GLU A 231 -11.92 -34.17 -18.79
CA GLU A 231 -11.37 -34.23 -20.15
C GLU A 231 -10.45 -35.43 -20.34
N LYS A 232 -9.57 -35.72 -19.35
CA LYS A 232 -8.71 -36.90 -19.36
C LYS A 232 -9.49 -38.21 -19.24
N GLU A 233 -10.55 -38.26 -18.43
CA GLU A 233 -11.44 -39.42 -18.33
C GLU A 233 -12.13 -39.71 -19.66
N GLN A 234 -12.59 -38.68 -20.37
CA GLN A 234 -13.19 -38.84 -21.70
C GLN A 234 -12.19 -39.38 -22.71
N ILE A 235 -10.98 -38.82 -22.75
CA ILE A 235 -9.89 -39.31 -23.63
C ILE A 235 -9.55 -40.77 -23.31
N GLN A 236 -9.57 -41.17 -22.03
CA GLN A 236 -9.31 -42.56 -21.65
C GLN A 236 -10.41 -43.50 -22.13
N GLN A 237 -11.69 -43.13 -21.96
CA GLN A 237 -12.82 -43.92 -22.47
C GLN A 237 -12.77 -44.09 -23.99
N ASP A 238 -12.45 -43.02 -24.72
CA ASP A 238 -12.34 -43.06 -26.18
C ASP A 238 -11.20 -43.98 -26.62
N ARG A 239 -10.05 -43.95 -25.92
CA ARG A 239 -8.93 -44.87 -26.16
C ARG A 239 -9.30 -46.32 -25.88
N ASP A 240 -9.97 -46.60 -24.77
CA ASP A 240 -10.38 -47.97 -24.42
C ASP A 240 -11.33 -48.53 -25.49
N LYS A 241 -12.23 -47.69 -26.01
CA LYS A 241 -13.16 -48.04 -27.09
C LYS A 241 -12.44 -48.32 -28.42
N GLU A 242 -11.47 -47.50 -28.81
CA GLU A 242 -10.61 -47.75 -29.98
C GLU A 242 -9.82 -49.06 -29.82
N GLN A 243 -9.25 -49.29 -28.65
CA GLN A 243 -8.46 -50.49 -28.37
C GLN A 243 -9.32 -51.76 -28.47
N GLN A 244 -10.58 -51.69 -28.01
CA GLN A 244 -11.54 -52.78 -28.14
C GLN A 244 -11.93 -53.03 -29.60
N GLN A 245 -12.12 -51.99 -30.40
CA GLN A 245 -12.37 -52.12 -31.85
C GLN A 245 -11.17 -52.73 -32.58
N LEU A 246 -9.94 -52.32 -32.25
CA LEU A 246 -8.72 -52.89 -32.80
C LEU A 246 -8.58 -54.39 -32.46
N LEU A 247 -8.90 -54.79 -31.23
CA LEU A 247 -8.90 -56.19 -30.82
C LEU A 247 -9.92 -57.03 -31.61
N GLN A 248 -11.13 -56.50 -31.81
CA GLN A 248 -12.14 -57.16 -32.66
C GLN A 248 -11.67 -57.30 -34.10
N LYS A 249 -11.12 -56.22 -34.67
CA LYS A 249 -10.61 -56.22 -36.06
C LYS A 249 -9.43 -57.18 -36.23
N LYS A 250 -8.54 -57.27 -35.24
CA LYS A 250 -7.45 -58.24 -35.19
C LYS A 250 -7.98 -59.67 -35.18
N ALA A 251 -8.99 -59.97 -34.35
CA ALA A 251 -9.59 -61.30 -34.31
C ALA A 251 -10.21 -61.71 -35.66
N ILE A 252 -10.89 -60.79 -36.34
CA ILE A 252 -11.44 -61.02 -37.69
C ILE A 252 -10.31 -61.30 -38.69
N LEU A 253 -9.24 -60.49 -38.67
CA LEU A 253 -8.09 -60.68 -39.57
C LEU A 253 -7.37 -62.00 -39.30
N THR A 254 -7.20 -62.40 -38.04
CA THR A 254 -6.63 -63.70 -37.68
C THR A 254 -7.49 -64.84 -38.24
N GLN A 255 -8.82 -64.77 -38.09
CA GLN A 255 -9.72 -65.77 -38.66
C GLN A 255 -9.61 -65.84 -40.19
N GLN A 256 -9.59 -64.70 -40.87
CA GLN A 256 -9.42 -64.64 -42.32
C GLN A 256 -8.06 -65.21 -42.77
N LEU A 257 -7.02 -64.99 -41.99
CA LEU A 257 -5.69 -65.54 -42.26
C LEU A 257 -5.68 -67.06 -42.07
N ASP A 258 -6.30 -67.57 -41.01
CA ASP A 258 -6.44 -69.01 -40.77
C ASP A 258 -7.21 -69.65 -41.93
N ASP A 259 -8.37 -69.09 -42.32
CA ASP A 259 -9.19 -69.57 -43.45
C ASP A 259 -8.41 -69.55 -44.78
N ALA A 260 -7.64 -68.50 -45.04
CA ALA A 260 -6.78 -68.41 -46.24
C ALA A 260 -5.64 -69.43 -46.22
N THR A 261 -5.10 -69.74 -45.03
CA THR A 261 -4.04 -70.73 -44.85
C THR A 261 -4.59 -72.15 -45.12
N THR A 262 -5.79 -72.48 -44.63
CA THR A 262 -6.46 -73.75 -44.95
C THR A 262 -6.79 -73.87 -46.43
N LEU A 263 -7.20 -72.78 -47.09
CA LEU A 263 -7.43 -72.75 -48.54
C LEU A 263 -6.13 -72.93 -49.34
N LEU A 264 -5.00 -72.40 -48.86
CA LEU A 264 -3.67 -72.59 -49.45
C LEU A 264 -3.19 -74.04 -49.30
N GLU A 265 -3.32 -74.64 -48.11
CA GLU A 265 -3.00 -76.06 -47.89
C GLU A 265 -3.88 -76.99 -48.75
N GLN A 266 -5.15 -76.61 -48.99
CA GLN A 266 -6.05 -77.31 -49.90
C GLN A 266 -5.67 -77.11 -51.37
N ALA A 267 -5.23 -75.91 -51.77
CA ALA A 267 -4.74 -75.62 -53.11
C ALA A 267 -3.39 -76.29 -53.44
N GLU A 268 -2.48 -76.40 -52.45
CA GLU A 268 -1.24 -77.18 -52.57
C GLU A 268 -1.50 -78.68 -52.75
N LYS A 269 -2.61 -79.20 -52.20
CA LYS A 269 -3.09 -80.56 -52.46
C LYS A 269 -3.72 -80.74 -53.85
N ASP A 270 -4.25 -79.68 -54.47
CA ASP A 270 -5.17 -79.78 -55.61
C ASP A 270 -4.64 -79.36 -57.00
N LYS A 271 -3.36 -78.97 -57.17
CA LYS A 271 -2.55 -79.14 -58.41
C LYS A 271 -1.37 -78.17 -58.49
N SER A 272 -0.25 -78.71 -58.99
CA SER A 272 0.43 -78.19 -60.20
C SER A 272 -0.02 -76.81 -60.72
N CYS A 273 0.95 -75.89 -60.74
CA CYS A 273 1.00 -74.62 -61.47
C CYS A 273 0.62 -73.35 -60.69
N VAL A 274 1.69 -72.68 -60.25
CA VAL A 274 1.81 -71.35 -59.65
C VAL A 274 1.25 -70.25 -60.58
N LYS A 275 0.58 -69.25 -60.01
CA LYS A 275 0.64 -67.86 -60.52
C LYS A 275 1.28 -66.95 -59.48
N LEU A 276 2.34 -66.28 -59.92
CA LEU A 276 3.38 -65.62 -59.14
C LEU A 276 3.05 -64.15 -58.81
N GLU A 277 1.86 -63.64 -59.16
CA GLU A 277 1.53 -62.20 -59.10
C GLU A 277 0.97 -61.71 -57.75
N ASP A 278 0.39 -62.58 -56.91
CA ASP A 278 -0.21 -62.16 -55.63
C ASP A 278 0.81 -62.12 -54.47
N TYR A 279 1.91 -62.87 -54.57
CA TYR A 279 2.94 -62.95 -53.52
C TYR A 279 3.79 -61.67 -53.43
N GLU A 280 4.09 -61.05 -54.57
CA GLU A 280 4.87 -59.80 -54.62
C GLU A 280 4.07 -58.61 -54.08
N LYS A 281 2.75 -58.58 -54.31
CA LYS A 281 1.84 -57.53 -53.82
C LYS A 281 1.64 -57.59 -52.30
N LEU A 282 1.66 -58.80 -51.73
CA LEU A 282 1.61 -59.00 -50.27
C LEU A 282 2.91 -58.56 -49.60
N LYS A 283 4.06 -58.81 -50.24
CA LYS A 283 5.39 -58.44 -49.73
C LYS A 283 5.57 -56.94 -49.57
N VAL A 284 5.04 -56.15 -50.51
CA VAL A 284 5.07 -54.67 -50.46
C VAL A 284 4.23 -54.13 -49.30
N LYS A 285 3.01 -54.66 -49.09
CA LYS A 285 2.15 -54.23 -47.97
C LYS A 285 2.71 -54.57 -46.60
N VAL A 286 3.37 -55.72 -46.47
CA VAL A 286 4.04 -56.11 -45.21
C VAL A 286 5.22 -55.17 -44.90
N ALA A 287 5.93 -54.69 -45.92
CA ALA A 287 7.02 -53.71 -45.75
C ALA A 287 6.51 -52.34 -45.27
N GLU A 288 5.43 -51.80 -45.86
CA GLU A 288 4.81 -50.54 -45.40
C GLU A 288 4.33 -50.62 -43.94
N ILE A 289 3.70 -51.72 -43.55
CA ILE A 289 3.22 -51.93 -42.16
C ILE A 289 4.40 -52.02 -41.17
N LEU A 290 5.53 -52.61 -41.59
CA LEU A 290 6.73 -52.68 -40.77
C LEU A 290 7.34 -51.29 -40.56
N GLU A 291 7.34 -50.46 -41.61
CA GLU A 291 7.90 -49.10 -41.56
C GLU A 291 7.04 -48.19 -40.68
N GLU A 292 5.71 -48.22 -40.81
CA GLU A 292 4.78 -47.50 -39.92
C GLU A 292 4.92 -47.94 -38.46
N LYS A 293 5.09 -49.24 -38.20
CA LYS A 293 5.31 -49.77 -36.85
C LYS A 293 6.59 -49.21 -36.23
N THR A 294 7.70 -49.15 -36.97
CA THR A 294 8.95 -48.58 -36.47
C THR A 294 8.84 -47.08 -36.17
N LEU A 295 8.09 -46.33 -36.97
CA LEU A 295 7.85 -44.91 -36.75
C LEU A 295 7.01 -44.66 -35.47
N VAL A 296 6.00 -45.49 -35.22
CA VAL A 296 5.16 -45.40 -34.01
C VAL A 296 5.95 -45.78 -32.76
N GLU A 297 6.78 -46.82 -32.81
CA GLU A 297 7.65 -47.22 -31.70
C GLU A 297 8.65 -46.11 -31.34
N GLY A 298 9.23 -45.44 -32.35
CA GLY A 298 10.12 -44.29 -32.15
C GLY A 298 9.43 -43.08 -31.52
N LYS A 299 8.21 -42.74 -31.95
CA LYS A 299 7.42 -41.65 -31.34
C LYS A 299 7.04 -41.94 -29.88
N LYS A 300 6.73 -43.19 -29.56
CA LYS A 300 6.46 -43.63 -28.19
C LYS A 300 7.68 -43.47 -27.28
N GLN A 301 8.87 -43.75 -27.80
CA GLN A 301 10.12 -43.62 -27.07
C GLN A 301 10.44 -42.15 -26.74
N ILE A 302 10.26 -41.24 -27.70
CA ILE A 302 10.44 -39.78 -27.51
C ILE A 302 9.46 -39.22 -26.45
N ILE A 303 8.18 -39.60 -26.51
CA ILE A 303 7.18 -39.15 -25.52
C ILE A 303 7.52 -39.63 -24.11
N THR A 304 8.10 -40.82 -23.99
CA THR A 304 8.50 -41.38 -22.69
C THR A 304 9.70 -40.63 -22.12
N GLU A 305 10.69 -40.29 -22.94
CA GLU A 305 11.84 -39.47 -22.52
C GLU A 305 11.44 -38.04 -22.12
N ASP A 306 10.55 -37.40 -22.89
CA ASP A 306 10.06 -36.06 -22.57
C ASP A 306 9.24 -36.03 -21.27
N TYR A 307 8.47 -37.09 -20.98
CA TYR A 307 7.72 -37.22 -19.73
C TYR A 307 8.64 -37.33 -18.51
N GLU A 308 9.68 -38.17 -18.57
CA GLU A 308 10.64 -38.29 -17.46
C GLU A 308 11.47 -37.01 -17.28
N LYS A 309 11.81 -36.32 -18.36
CA LYS A 309 12.50 -35.02 -18.31
C LYS A 309 11.63 -33.92 -17.68
N LEU A 310 10.33 -33.92 -17.96
CA LEU A 310 9.38 -32.99 -17.35
C LEU A 310 9.21 -33.27 -15.86
N LYS A 311 9.12 -34.55 -15.48
CA LYS A 311 9.01 -34.99 -14.08
C LYS A 311 10.23 -34.56 -13.25
N LEU A 312 11.44 -34.66 -13.80
CA LEU A 312 12.67 -34.15 -13.17
C LEU A 312 12.63 -32.63 -12.96
N LYS A 313 12.25 -31.86 -13.98
CA LYS A 313 12.12 -30.39 -13.86
C LYS A 313 11.10 -29.94 -12.83
N VAL A 314 9.98 -30.65 -12.73
CA VAL A 314 8.93 -30.34 -11.72
C VAL A 314 9.44 -30.63 -10.31
N ALA A 315 10.21 -31.70 -10.11
CA ALA A 315 10.82 -32.02 -8.83
C ALA A 315 11.87 -30.96 -8.41
N GLU A 316 12.76 -30.54 -9.31
CA GLU A 316 13.74 -29.48 -9.04
C GLU A 316 13.07 -28.15 -8.67
N LEU A 317 12.02 -27.75 -9.39
CA LEU A 317 11.28 -26.51 -9.10
C LEU A 317 10.55 -26.56 -7.76
N LEU A 318 10.04 -27.73 -7.35
CA LEU A 318 9.42 -27.91 -6.04
C LEU A 318 10.44 -27.78 -4.91
N GLU A 319 11.61 -28.40 -5.06
CA GLU A 319 12.68 -28.35 -4.06
C GLU A 319 13.25 -26.94 -3.89
N GLU A 320 13.49 -26.21 -4.98
CA GLU A 320 13.90 -24.78 -4.91
C GLU A 320 12.85 -23.92 -4.20
N LYS A 321 11.56 -24.16 -4.43
CA LYS A 321 10.48 -23.41 -3.80
C LYS A 321 10.33 -23.73 -2.32
N GLU A 322 10.51 -24.98 -1.92
CA GLU A 322 10.53 -25.38 -0.52
C GLU A 322 11.71 -24.75 0.23
N GLU A 323 12.91 -24.75 -0.36
CA GLU A 323 14.10 -24.13 0.23
C GLU A 323 13.92 -22.60 0.37
N GLN A 324 13.33 -21.95 -0.64
CA GLN A 324 13.01 -20.53 -0.59
C GLN A 324 12.03 -20.20 0.55
N CYS A 325 10.95 -20.99 0.68
CA CYS A 325 9.95 -20.83 1.74
C CYS A 325 10.55 -21.00 3.15
N LEU A 326 11.47 -21.97 3.31
CA LEU A 326 12.18 -22.19 4.57
C LEU A 326 13.11 -21.02 4.93
N LYS A 327 13.83 -20.44 3.97
CA LYS A 327 14.69 -19.26 4.18
C LYS A 327 13.88 -18.04 4.61
N GLU A 328 12.77 -17.76 3.92
CA GLU A 328 11.89 -16.64 4.27
C GLU A 328 11.28 -16.81 5.66
N LYS A 329 10.86 -18.03 6.03
CA LYS A 329 10.37 -18.35 7.37
C LYS A 329 11.44 -18.11 8.44
N GLN A 330 12.69 -18.47 8.19
CA GLN A 330 13.79 -18.26 9.15
C GLN A 330 14.06 -16.77 9.36
N ILE A 331 14.08 -15.95 8.29
CA ILE A 331 14.24 -14.49 8.38
C ILE A 331 13.13 -13.87 9.24
N ILE A 332 11.89 -14.33 9.09
CA ILE A 332 10.76 -13.84 9.89
C ILE A 332 10.93 -14.22 11.37
N ILE A 333 11.37 -15.44 11.67
CA ILE A 333 11.62 -15.89 13.05
C ILE A 333 12.71 -15.04 13.71
N ASP A 334 13.81 -14.80 13.01
CA ASP A 334 14.94 -14.02 13.54
C ASP A 334 14.53 -12.56 13.80
N ASN A 335 13.77 -11.95 12.88
CA ASN A 335 13.24 -10.59 13.06
C ASN A 335 12.29 -10.49 14.27
N VAL A 336 11.42 -11.50 14.48
CA VAL A 336 10.51 -11.54 15.63
C VAL A 336 11.28 -11.69 16.95
N GLN A 337 12.36 -12.50 16.97
CA GLN A 337 13.21 -12.64 18.15
C GLN A 337 13.97 -11.35 18.48
N ASN A 338 14.48 -10.65 17.46
CA ASN A 338 15.18 -9.38 17.64
C ASN A 338 14.23 -8.30 18.21
N LEU A 339 13.03 -8.17 17.62
CA LEU A 339 12.00 -7.26 18.13
C LEU A 339 11.59 -7.58 19.57
N LYS A 340 11.49 -8.86 19.94
CA LYS A 340 11.19 -9.28 21.32
C LYS A 340 12.28 -8.85 22.30
N THR A 341 13.54 -8.85 21.85
CA THR A 341 14.69 -8.43 22.65
C THR A 341 14.67 -6.91 22.84
N GLU A 342 14.46 -6.14 21.77
CA GLU A 342 14.32 -4.68 21.83
C GLU A 342 13.16 -4.23 22.74
N ILE A 343 12.02 -4.93 22.68
CA ILE A 343 10.87 -4.66 23.57
C ILE A 343 11.28 -4.90 25.04
N SER A 344 11.94 -6.02 25.33
CA SER A 344 12.37 -6.32 26.70
C SER A 344 13.37 -5.30 27.25
N GLU A 345 14.25 -4.75 26.41
CA GLU A 345 15.16 -3.67 26.81
C GLU A 345 14.42 -2.36 27.08
N LYS A 346 13.46 -2.00 26.21
CA LYS A 346 12.63 -0.80 26.40
C LYS A 346 11.78 -0.91 27.67
N ASP A 347 11.21 -2.08 27.97
CA ASP A 347 10.45 -2.32 29.20
C ASP A 347 11.30 -2.12 30.46
N LYS A 348 12.57 -2.56 30.44
CA LYS A 348 13.51 -2.33 31.54
C LYS A 348 13.82 -0.83 31.73
N VAL A 349 13.97 -0.08 30.63
CA VAL A 349 14.20 1.37 30.68
C VAL A 349 12.98 2.09 31.22
N ILE A 350 11.78 1.71 30.78
CA ILE A 350 10.51 2.26 31.27
C ILE A 350 10.39 2.00 32.78
N ALA A 351 10.62 0.76 33.25
CA ALA A 351 10.56 0.43 34.67
C ALA A 351 11.53 1.27 35.52
N LYS A 352 12.74 1.52 35.01
CA LYS A 352 13.74 2.36 35.69
C LYS A 352 13.30 3.83 35.76
N LEU A 353 12.78 4.38 34.66
CA LEU A 353 12.27 5.76 34.63
C LEU A 353 11.06 5.93 35.55
N THR A 354 10.14 4.96 35.57
CA THR A 354 8.97 4.99 36.46
C THR A 354 9.40 5.01 37.93
N SER A 355 10.36 4.17 38.33
CA SER A 355 10.89 4.17 39.70
C SER A 355 11.57 5.50 40.07
N GLN A 356 12.28 6.15 39.14
CA GLN A 356 12.90 7.45 39.38
C GLN A 356 11.87 8.57 39.55
N VAL A 357 10.79 8.53 38.78
CA VAL A 357 9.69 9.49 38.89
C VAL A 357 8.94 9.31 40.22
N GLU A 358 8.69 8.08 40.65
CA GLU A 358 8.07 7.81 41.96
C GLU A 358 8.95 8.28 43.12
N GLU A 359 10.26 8.07 43.05
CA GLU A 359 11.22 8.53 44.07
C GLU A 359 11.32 10.07 44.10
N GLN A 360 11.29 10.74 42.94
CA GLN A 360 11.24 12.21 42.88
C GLN A 360 9.94 12.76 43.46
N SER A 361 8.79 12.15 43.14
CA SER A 361 7.50 12.55 43.68
C SER A 361 7.45 12.42 45.21
N GLN A 362 7.98 11.33 45.77
CA GLN A 362 8.03 11.13 47.22
C GLN A 362 8.97 12.14 47.92
N ASN A 363 10.10 12.48 47.30
CA ASN A 363 11.02 13.49 47.83
C ASN A 363 10.39 14.90 47.80
N GLU A 364 9.65 15.24 46.74
CA GLU A 364 8.94 16.52 46.65
C GLU A 364 7.81 16.63 47.70
N GLU A 365 7.06 15.55 47.94
CA GLU A 365 6.03 15.52 48.99
C GLU A 365 6.61 15.70 50.40
N GLN A 366 7.79 15.13 50.69
CA GLN A 366 8.48 15.31 51.98
C GLN A 366 9.02 16.74 52.18
N ILE A 367 9.43 17.43 51.11
CA ILE A 367 9.89 18.83 51.19
C ILE A 367 8.73 19.80 51.45
N ILE A 368 7.52 19.48 50.99
CA ILE A 368 6.34 20.33 51.17
C ILE A 368 5.70 20.16 52.57
N THR A 369 5.98 19.05 53.25
CA THR A 369 5.35 18.69 54.54
C THR A 369 6.26 18.83 55.77
N GLY A 370 7.55 19.10 55.61
CA GLY A 370 8.51 19.43 56.67
C GLY A 370 8.84 20.91 56.73
#